data_AF-A0A327KDV3-F1
#
_entry.id   AF-A0A327KDV3-F1
#
_cell.length_a   1.000
_cell.length_b   1.000
_cell.length_c   1.000
_cell.angle_alpha   90.00
_cell.angle_beta   90.00
_cell.angle_gamma   90.00
#
_symmetry.space_group_name_H-M   'P 1'
#
loop_
_entity.id
_entity.type
_entity.pdbx_description
1 polymer ?
#
loop_
_entity_poly.entity_id
_entity_poly.type
_entity_poly.pdbx_seq_one_letter_code
_entity_poly.pdbx_strand_id
1 'polypeptide(L)'
;MSTSAPNTPPGVVAIVMAEDGHVIATATDFHREAPGGFELWDGQRMRAAKEAQWKAIDALCSPVVSKALDDYTTEQVFRKMQEKNNVRIVLIALGHPPDAQADFDHRSRRR
;
A
#
# COMPACT_ATOMS: atom_id res chain seq x y z
N MET A 1 9.69 19.25 13.31
CA MET A 1 8.85 19.05 14.52
C MET A 1 7.73 18.10 14.13
N SER A 2 7.72 16.89 14.70
CA SER A 2 6.71 15.87 14.39
C SER A 2 5.42 16.18 15.17
N THR A 3 4.33 16.46 14.46
CA THR A 3 2.99 16.72 15.03
C THR A 3 2.18 15.43 15.18
N SER A 4 2.77 14.35 15.70
CA SER A 4 1.97 13.23 16.19
C SER A 4 1.51 13.53 17.62
N ALA A 5 0.19 13.57 17.85
CA ALA A 5 -0.33 13.59 19.20
C ALA A 5 0.20 12.33 19.93
N PRO A 6 0.61 12.42 21.21
CA PRO A 6 1.32 11.35 21.92
C PRO A 6 0.56 10.01 22.05
N ASN A 7 -0.70 9.95 21.60
CA ASN A 7 -1.58 8.78 21.67
C ASN A 7 -2.07 8.25 20.31
N THR A 8 -1.58 8.76 19.18
CA THR A 8 -1.99 8.22 17.87
C THR A 8 -1.17 6.97 17.55
N PRO A 9 -1.82 5.79 17.38
CA PRO A 9 -1.10 4.58 17.01
C PRO A 9 -0.45 4.76 15.62
N PRO A 10 0.81 4.35 15.44
CA PRO A 10 1.48 4.46 14.16
C PRO A 10 0.86 3.47 13.15
N GLY A 11 0.76 3.90 11.89
CA GLY A 11 0.15 3.11 10.83
C GLY A 11 0.54 3.57 9.44
N VAL A 12 0.09 2.84 8.43
CA VAL A 12 0.32 3.15 7.03
C VAL A 12 -1.00 3.18 6.28
N VAL A 13 -1.19 4.19 5.43
CA VAL A 13 -2.29 4.27 4.47
C VAL A 13 -1.75 3.98 3.07
N ALA A 14 -2.40 3.08 2.35
CA ALA A 14 -2.12 2.77 0.96
C ALA A 14 -3.30 3.23 0.09
N ILE A 15 -3.00 4.01 -0.95
CA ILE A 15 -3.98 4.57 -1.88
C ILE A 15 -3.58 4.11 -3.28
N VAL A 16 -4.47 3.38 -3.96
CA VAL A 16 -4.31 3.02 -5.37
C VAL A 16 -5.03 4.06 -6.21
N MET A 17 -4.29 4.70 -7.13
CA MET A 17 -4.80 5.73 -8.02
C MET A 17 -4.68 5.27 -9.47
N ALA A 18 -5.72 5.56 -10.25
CA ALA A 18 -5.72 5.46 -11.69
C ALA A 18 -4.86 6.57 -12.33
N GLU A 19 -4.60 6.45 -13.62
CA GLU A 19 -3.83 7.42 -14.40
C GLU A 19 -4.43 8.84 -14.37
N ASP A 20 -5.76 8.93 -14.35
CA ASP A 20 -6.52 10.18 -14.28
C ASP A 20 -6.55 10.82 -12.87
N GLY A 21 -5.90 10.17 -11.89
CA GLY A 21 -5.86 10.62 -10.50
C GLY A 21 -7.06 10.18 -9.66
N HIS A 22 -8.02 9.43 -10.22
CA HIS A 22 -9.10 8.85 -9.43
C HIS A 22 -8.60 7.74 -8.50
N VAL A 23 -9.14 7.72 -7.28
CA VAL A 23 -8.84 6.67 -6.31
C VAL A 23 -9.63 5.42 -6.67
N ILE A 24 -8.92 4.33 -6.94
CA ILE A 24 -9.51 3.00 -7.20
C ILE A 24 -9.79 2.30 -5.88
N ALA A 25 -8.82 2.32 -4.96
CA ALA A 25 -8.91 1.60 -3.69
C ALA A 25 -8.05 2.23 -2.60
N THR A 26 -8.43 1.99 -1.35
CA THR A 26 -7.66 2.39 -0.16
C THR A 26 -7.58 1.25 0.84
N ALA A 27 -6.43 1.12 1.50
CA ALA A 27 -6.26 0.25 2.65
C ALA A 27 -5.42 0.94 3.73
N THR A 28 -5.55 0.46 4.96
CA THR A 28 -4.83 1.00 6.11
C THR A 28 -4.32 -0.13 6.97
N ASP A 29 -3.09 -0.03 7.47
CA ASP A 29 -2.57 -0.96 8.45
C ASP A 29 -2.06 -0.25 9.72
N PHE A 30 -2.63 -0.64 10.85
CA PHE A 30 -2.25 -0.18 12.20
C PHE A 30 -1.81 -1.36 13.09
N HIS A 31 -1.62 -2.56 12.53
CA HIS A 31 -1.16 -3.71 13.29
C HIS A 31 0.25 -3.43 13.83
N ARG A 32 0.45 -3.68 15.13
CA ARG A 32 1.70 -3.38 15.85
C ARG A 32 2.75 -4.50 15.73
N GLU A 33 2.50 -5.47 14.87
CA GLU A 33 3.37 -6.60 14.64
C GLU A 33 4.26 -6.37 13.42
N ALA A 34 5.56 -6.59 13.60
CA ALA A 34 6.54 -6.60 12.54
C ALA A 34 6.99 -8.05 12.28
N PRO A 35 7.22 -8.45 11.02
CA PRO A 35 7.95 -9.68 10.73
C PRO A 35 9.33 -9.63 11.39
N GLY A 36 9.83 -10.76 11.90
CA GLY A 36 11.12 -10.81 12.59
C GLY A 36 12.25 -10.19 11.75
N GLY A 37 12.97 -9.22 12.33
CA GLY A 37 14.08 -8.52 11.67
C GLY A 37 13.69 -7.35 10.76
N PHE A 38 12.41 -6.98 10.69
CA PHE A 38 11.94 -5.80 9.96
C PHE A 38 11.46 -4.71 10.92
N GLU A 39 11.61 -3.45 10.48
CA GLU A 39 10.99 -2.32 11.16
C GLU A 39 9.46 -2.39 11.07
N LEU A 40 8.78 -1.84 12.08
CA LEU A 40 7.32 -1.88 12.16
C LEU A 40 6.66 -1.28 10.91
N TRP A 41 7.17 -0.14 10.43
CA TRP A 41 6.63 0.52 9.25
C TRP A 41 6.79 -0.32 7.98
N ASP A 42 7.82 -1.17 7.89
CA ASP A 42 8.04 -2.03 6.73
C ASP A 42 7.01 -3.16 6.68
N GLY A 43 6.73 -3.78 7.83
CA GLY A 43 5.64 -4.76 7.95
C GLY A 43 4.28 -4.14 7.61
N GLN A 44 4.01 -2.94 8.14
CA GLN A 44 2.75 -2.24 7.88
C GLN A 44 2.60 -1.80 6.42
N ARG A 45 3.68 -1.31 5.82
CA ARG A 45 3.74 -0.96 4.41
C ARG A 45 3.38 -2.14 3.52
N MET A 46 3.98 -3.30 3.76
CA MET A 46 3.75 -4.49 2.96
C MET A 46 2.29 -4.96 3.06
N ARG A 47 1.72 -4.99 4.26
CA ARG A 47 0.32 -5.40 4.47
C ARG A 47 -0.66 -4.40 3.86
N ALA A 48 -0.50 -3.10 4.13
CA ALA A 48 -1.36 -2.06 3.56
C ALA A 48 -1.29 -2.04 2.03
N ALA A 49 -0.10 -2.17 1.45
CA ALA A 49 0.06 -2.22 -0.01
C ALA A 49 -0.65 -3.44 -0.60
N LYS A 50 -0.43 -4.63 -0.05
CA LYS A 50 -1.06 -5.88 -0.51
C LYS A 50 -2.58 -5.82 -0.43
N GLU A 51 -3.13 -5.32 0.67
CA GLU A 51 -4.58 -5.17 0.82
C GLU A 51 -5.16 -4.16 -0.18
N ALA A 52 -4.48 -3.04 -0.41
CA ALA A 52 -4.93 -2.05 -1.38
C ALA A 52 -4.90 -2.59 -2.83
N GLN A 53 -3.90 -3.40 -3.17
CA GLN A 53 -3.82 -4.10 -4.46
C GLN A 53 -5.00 -5.06 -4.65
N TRP A 54 -5.28 -5.89 -3.65
CA TRP A 54 -6.42 -6.80 -3.68
C TRP A 54 -7.74 -6.06 -3.85
N LYS A 55 -7.97 -4.99 -3.08
CA LYS A 55 -9.16 -4.15 -3.22
C LYS A 55 -9.26 -3.48 -4.60
N ALA A 56 -8.14 -3.09 -5.19
CA ALA A 56 -8.12 -2.53 -6.54
C ALA A 56 -8.51 -3.57 -7.60
N ILE A 57 -8.02 -4.81 -7.46
CA ILE A 57 -8.43 -5.90 -8.34
C ILE A 57 -9.91 -6.21 -8.16
N ASP A 58 -10.41 -6.32 -6.93
CA ASP A 58 -11.84 -6.52 -6.65
C ASP A 58 -12.72 -5.41 -7.23
N ALA A 59 -12.25 -4.15 -7.21
CA ALA A 59 -12.98 -3.01 -7.76
C ALA A 59 -13.04 -3.02 -9.30
N LEU A 60 -12.01 -3.55 -9.96
CA LEU A 60 -11.86 -3.49 -11.41
C LEU A 60 -12.28 -4.77 -12.14
N CYS A 61 -12.28 -5.90 -11.44
CA CYS A 61 -12.51 -7.22 -12.03
C CYS A 61 -13.85 -7.81 -11.58
N SER A 62 -14.30 -8.86 -12.29
CA SER A 62 -15.49 -9.60 -11.84
C SER A 62 -15.17 -10.39 -10.56
N PRO A 63 -16.15 -10.58 -9.65
CA PRO A 63 -15.94 -11.34 -8.41
C PRO A 63 -15.50 -12.80 -8.62
N VAL A 64 -15.84 -13.38 -9.78
CA VAL A 64 -15.42 -14.75 -10.13
C VAL A 64 -13.92 -14.77 -10.45
N VAL A 65 -13.44 -13.75 -11.16
CA VAL A 65 -12.02 -13.63 -11.49
C VAL A 65 -11.22 -13.34 -10.23
N SER A 66 -11.62 -12.36 -9.41
CA SER A 66 -10.82 -11.99 -8.24
C SER A 66 -10.67 -13.12 -7.23
N LYS A 67 -11.72 -13.93 -7.01
CA LYS A 67 -11.67 -15.13 -6.15
C LYS A 67 -10.79 -16.26 -6.70
N ALA A 68 -10.53 -16.28 -8.00
CA ALA A 68 -9.70 -17.29 -8.63
C ALA A 68 -8.20 -16.93 -8.60
N LEU A 69 -7.85 -15.70 -8.21
CA LEU A 69 -6.47 -15.25 -8.13
C LEU A 69 -5.85 -15.68 -6.80
N ASP A 70 -4.55 -15.89 -6.82
CA ASP A 70 -3.71 -15.99 -5.62
C ASP A 70 -2.91 -14.70 -5.42
N ASP A 71 -2.17 -14.63 -4.33
CA ASP A 71 -1.35 -13.46 -3.99
C ASP A 71 -0.31 -13.14 -5.06
N TYR A 72 0.38 -14.16 -5.58
CA TYR A 72 1.42 -13.98 -6.59
C TYR A 72 0.84 -13.41 -7.88
N THR A 73 -0.27 -13.98 -8.35
CA THR A 73 -0.94 -13.57 -9.58
C THR A 73 -1.49 -12.16 -9.44
N THR A 74 -2.07 -11.83 -8.28
CA THR A 74 -2.52 -10.47 -7.96
C THR A 74 -1.39 -9.47 -8.04
N GLU A 75 -0.22 -9.77 -7.45
CA GLU A 75 0.95 -8.91 -7.53
C GLU A 75 1.45 -8.75 -8.98
N GLN A 76 1.47 -9.82 -9.77
CA GLN A 76 1.87 -9.76 -11.19
C GLN A 76 0.88 -8.94 -12.04
N VAL A 77 -0.43 -9.10 -11.81
CA VAL A 77 -1.45 -8.30 -12.51
C VAL A 77 -1.30 -6.84 -12.14
N PHE A 78 -1.20 -6.54 -10.84
CA PHE A 78 -1.04 -5.17 -10.38
C PHE A 78 0.22 -4.53 -10.95
N ARG A 79 1.36 -5.22 -10.94
CA ARG A 79 2.60 -4.74 -11.56
C ARG A 79 2.39 -4.39 -13.04
N LYS A 80 1.69 -5.22 -13.80
CA LYS A 80 1.35 -4.92 -15.20
C LYS A 80 0.44 -3.70 -15.33
N MET A 81 -0.48 -3.48 -14.40
CA MET A 81 -1.31 -2.26 -14.37
C MET A 81 -0.46 -1.01 -14.12
N GLN A 82 0.58 -1.10 -13.28
CA GLN A 82 1.51 0.01 -13.08
C GLN A 82 2.30 0.31 -14.36
N GLU A 83 2.83 -0.74 -14.99
CA GLU A 83 3.67 -0.62 -16.19
C GLU A 83 2.89 -0.17 -17.44
N LYS A 84 1.63 -0.62 -17.61
CA LYS A 84 0.85 -0.41 -18.84
C LYS A 84 -0.25 0.62 -18.74
N ASN A 85 -0.79 0.85 -17.55
CA ASN A 85 -1.98 1.67 -17.32
C ASN A 85 -1.70 2.82 -16.34
N ASN A 86 -0.42 3.08 -16.04
CA ASN A 86 0.02 4.15 -15.14
C ASN A 86 -0.68 4.14 -13.77
N VAL A 87 -1.13 2.98 -13.30
CA VAL A 87 -1.73 2.83 -11.97
C VAL A 87 -0.63 2.98 -10.92
N ARG A 88 -0.88 3.80 -9.89
CA ARG A 88 0.10 4.11 -8.85
C ARG A 88 -0.42 3.71 -7.49
N ILE A 89 0.51 3.30 -6.62
CA ILE A 89 0.23 3.12 -5.20
C ILE A 89 0.99 4.18 -4.42
N VAL A 90 0.25 5.00 -3.66
CA VAL A 90 0.79 6.02 -2.76
C VAL A 90 0.71 5.48 -1.35
N LEU A 91 1.83 5.59 -0.63
CA LEU A 91 1.97 5.10 0.74
C LEU A 91 2.25 6.29 1.66
N ILE A 92 1.42 6.43 2.68
CA ILE A 92 1.50 7.53 3.65
C ILE A 92 1.73 6.92 5.03
N ALA A 93 2.85 7.29 5.66
CA ALA A 93 3.17 6.91 7.03
C ALA A 93 2.46 7.87 8.01
N LEU A 94 1.70 7.32 8.95
CA LEU A 94 1.02 8.05 10.01
C LEU A 94 1.67 7.73 11.35
N GLY A 95 2.08 8.75 12.11
CA GLY A 95 2.64 8.55 13.45
C GLY A 95 3.99 7.85 13.51
N HIS A 96 4.61 7.55 12.36
CA HIS A 96 5.98 7.05 12.24
C HIS A 96 7.00 8.20 12.21
N PRO A 97 8.28 7.91 12.53
CA PRO A 97 9.34 8.89 12.39
C PRO A 97 9.55 9.33 10.91
N PRO A 98 10.14 10.52 10.66
CA PRO A 98 10.19 11.13 9.32
C PRO A 98 11.00 10.33 8.29
N ASP A 99 11.95 9.54 8.76
CA ASP A 99 12.72 8.56 7.98
C ASP A 99 11.84 7.50 7.32
N ALA A 100 10.78 7.04 7.99
CA ALA A 100 9.83 6.09 7.40
C ALA A 100 9.13 6.66 6.16
N GLN A 101 8.75 7.95 6.18
CA GLN A 101 8.13 8.60 5.02
C GLN A 101 9.14 8.81 3.89
N ALA A 102 10.37 9.22 4.21
CA ALA A 102 11.44 9.36 3.22
C ALA A 102 11.76 8.03 2.51
N ASP A 103 11.74 6.92 3.26
CA ASP A 103 11.91 5.58 2.73
C ASP A 103 10.78 5.19 1.76
N PHE A 104 9.54 5.55 2.06
CA PHE A 104 8.39 5.28 1.19
C PHE A 104 8.47 6.08 -0.12
N ASP A 105 8.85 7.35 -0.02
CA ASP A 105 9.03 8.23 -1.18
C ASP A 105 10.21 7.77 -2.06
N HIS A 106 11.31 7.31 -1.45
CA HIS A 106 12.45 6.79 -2.19
C HIS A 106 12.12 5.45 -2.88
N ARG A 107 11.37 4.55 -2.22
CA ARG A 107 10.96 3.26 -2.80
C ARG A 107 9.89 3.40 -3.88
N SER A 108 9.03 4.42 -3.81
CA SER A 108 8.02 4.69 -4.85
C SER A 108 8.62 5.27 -6.14
N ARG A 109 9.79 5.93 -6.08
CA ARG A 109 10.52 6.47 -7.25
C ARG A 109 11.36 5.44 -8.02
N ARG A 110 11.61 4.25 -7.45
CA ARG A 110 12.43 3.20 -8.08
C ARG A 110 11.62 2.14 -8.84
N ARG A 111 10.29 2.28 -8.91
CA ARG A 111 9.39 1.30 -9.55
C ARG A 111 8.68 1.92 -10.73
#